data_AF-A0A812TQI0-F1
#
_entry.id   AF-A0A812TQI0-F1
#
_cell.length_a   1.000
_cell.length_b   1.000
_cell.length_c   1.000
_cell.angle_alpha   90.00
_cell.angle_beta   90.00
_cell.angle_gamma   90.00
#
_symmetry.space_group_name_H-M   'P 1'
#
loop_
_entity.id
_entity.type
_entity.pdbx_description
1 polymer ?
#
loop_
_entity_poly.entity_id
_entity_poly.type
_entity_poly.pdbx_seq_one_letter_code
_entity_poly.pdbx_strand_id
1 'polypeptide(L)'
;MAIATDLDAVRATKATKLVQNHLDRQLQTITAALEKAVDPVVTKIKALHERLKQPGQEKKAVAGTKEILDLAAQAQSLAPEVKGVAKSLLEQLVGHAVWLLEVESAWATSAEGCEEVLSLATRIDEMATKLTATLGATWDPPITPQVEGIRDDRAKAACAQLLAEADKQLKSDNGGGAYDCLQALLPWWPLLKKSHSLEIVGLFSKMQTYASEAFLQATAEGQTSTAEEIRGFAVQFDELRGKFDGLPPVASGRPLGEVLETGEARVQASKALQTIDSEIAKEKDDDDSTNLSLATTIQALESLVVAWPTATSSDAGELQKRMLSSCAALEAWTFEAVTKGPVKQVTGLLQFAAEYDGRRVKLEPEAASEALRPRLASEAAKRFLQQADQELAKTSGMRANLLLESLKAAAAAIPGESGSPEARTVLLRVMAATQDRLLASFADVLTADGENEKKEVMLLKFAESADEVQKACSIDGMSLVEAMKQKRVEMTEELTSRLDDQLSAGLSSVTDLCALARLCKKLPSTETQHFRSAAAVAEKFRQVAASQPSVAEETLQGIEGVLQALQDLGCATDGFRDHLVSQ
;
A
#
# COMPACT_ATOMS: atom_id res chain seq x y z
N MET A 1 -15.56 33.13 -94.66
CA MET A 1 -14.41 33.76 -95.32
C MET A 1 -14.64 35.22 -95.65
N ALA A 2 -15.77 35.64 -96.25
CA ALA A 2 -16.04 37.05 -96.61
C ALA A 2 -15.93 38.06 -95.43
N ILE A 3 -16.45 37.71 -94.25
CA ILE A 3 -16.42 38.57 -93.04
C ILE A 3 -14.98 38.86 -92.57
N ALA A 4 -14.04 37.91 -92.73
CA ALA A 4 -12.64 38.10 -92.33
C ALA A 4 -11.90 39.06 -93.27
N THR A 5 -12.16 38.96 -94.58
CA THR A 5 -11.65 39.89 -95.60
C THR A 5 -12.23 41.30 -95.48
N ASP A 6 -13.50 41.46 -95.10
CA ASP A 6 -14.10 42.78 -94.85
C ASP A 6 -13.57 43.41 -93.55
N LEU A 7 -13.31 42.61 -92.51
CA LEU A 7 -12.62 43.05 -91.29
C LEU A 7 -11.18 43.49 -91.56
N ASP A 8 -10.47 42.80 -92.45
CA ASP A 8 -9.10 43.16 -92.86
C ASP A 8 -9.08 44.42 -93.74
N ALA A 9 -10.10 44.63 -94.58
CA ALA A 9 -10.27 45.86 -95.35
C ALA A 9 -10.54 47.09 -94.46
N VAL A 10 -11.32 46.94 -93.38
CA VAL A 10 -11.56 48.00 -92.38
C VAL A 10 -10.33 48.24 -91.50
N ARG A 11 -9.59 47.19 -91.14
CA ARG A 11 -8.31 47.28 -90.39
C ARG A 11 -7.20 47.99 -91.17
N ALA A 12 -7.22 47.93 -92.50
CA ALA A 12 -6.22 48.56 -93.36
C ALA A 12 -6.52 50.03 -93.74
N THR A 13 -7.56 50.66 -93.17
CA THR A 13 -7.88 52.07 -93.49
C THR A 13 -6.96 53.06 -92.75
N LYS A 14 -6.79 54.27 -93.33
CA LYS A 14 -6.02 55.37 -92.72
C LYS A 14 -6.57 55.76 -91.34
N ALA A 15 -7.89 55.61 -91.13
CA ALA A 15 -8.54 55.85 -89.84
C ALA A 15 -8.14 54.81 -88.79
N THR A 16 -8.15 53.52 -89.13
CA THR A 16 -7.72 52.45 -88.19
C THR A 16 -6.25 52.56 -87.81
N LYS A 17 -5.37 52.92 -88.76
CA LYS A 17 -3.95 53.21 -88.45
C LYS A 17 -3.79 54.44 -87.55
N LEU A 18 -4.61 55.48 -87.71
CA LEU A 18 -4.58 56.66 -86.83
C LEU A 18 -5.08 56.34 -85.41
N VAL A 19 -6.14 55.53 -85.29
CA VAL A 19 -6.66 55.04 -84.00
C VAL A 19 -5.64 54.13 -83.34
N GLN A 20 -5.02 53.22 -84.08
CA GLN A 20 -3.97 52.34 -83.56
C GLN A 20 -2.74 53.14 -83.11
N ASN A 21 -2.25 54.08 -83.91
CA ASN A 21 -1.16 54.98 -83.50
C ASN A 21 -1.52 55.86 -82.29
N HIS A 22 -2.78 56.28 -82.15
CA HIS A 22 -3.24 57.02 -80.98
C HIS A 22 -3.32 56.12 -79.74
N LEU A 23 -3.87 54.91 -79.88
CA LEU A 23 -3.89 53.90 -78.82
C LEU A 23 -2.47 53.53 -78.39
N ASP A 24 -1.55 53.31 -79.32
CA ASP A 24 -0.14 53.02 -79.04
C ASP A 24 0.52 54.19 -78.30
N ARG A 25 0.25 55.45 -78.70
CA ARG A 25 0.74 56.64 -77.97
C ARG A 25 0.14 56.78 -76.58
N GLN A 26 -1.14 56.48 -76.39
CA GLN A 26 -1.80 56.49 -75.08
C GLN A 26 -1.25 55.38 -74.20
N LEU A 27 -1.08 54.17 -74.73
CA LEU A 27 -0.46 53.04 -74.04
C LEU A 27 0.99 53.35 -73.64
N GLN A 28 1.77 53.98 -74.52
CA GLN A 28 3.12 54.47 -74.19
C GLN A 28 3.10 55.52 -73.08
N THR A 29 2.14 56.45 -73.11
CA THR A 29 2.00 57.50 -72.09
C THR A 29 1.61 56.91 -70.73
N ILE A 30 0.66 55.95 -70.71
CA ILE A 30 0.24 55.23 -69.52
C ILE A 30 1.40 54.38 -68.97
N THR A 31 2.11 53.66 -69.84
CA THR A 31 3.28 52.85 -69.45
C THR A 31 4.36 53.72 -68.79
N ALA A 32 4.72 54.84 -69.42
CA ALA A 32 5.72 55.77 -68.87
C ALA A 32 5.26 56.42 -67.55
N ALA A 33 3.96 56.70 -67.39
CA ALA A 33 3.41 57.21 -66.13
C ALA A 33 3.45 56.16 -65.01
N LEU A 34 3.15 54.90 -65.32
CA LEU A 34 3.23 53.77 -64.39
C LEU A 34 4.69 53.45 -63.99
N GLU A 35 5.62 53.47 -64.93
CA GLU A 35 7.06 53.33 -64.66
C GLU A 35 7.53 54.44 -63.71
N LYS A 36 7.21 55.70 -64.00
CA LYS A 36 7.54 56.85 -63.16
C LYS A 36 6.92 56.78 -61.75
N ALA A 37 5.74 56.19 -61.61
CA ALA A 37 5.08 56.00 -60.32
C ALA A 37 5.75 54.91 -59.47
N VAL A 38 6.33 53.90 -60.11
CA VAL A 38 7.00 52.77 -59.44
C VAL A 38 8.48 53.05 -59.13
N ASP A 39 9.15 53.93 -59.87
CA ASP A 39 10.55 54.31 -59.68
C ASP A 39 10.96 54.61 -58.22
N PRO A 40 10.17 55.37 -57.42
CA PRO A 40 10.50 55.62 -56.02
C PRO A 40 10.49 54.35 -55.16
N VAL A 41 9.62 53.38 -55.47
CA VAL A 41 9.51 52.11 -54.75
C VAL A 41 10.69 51.21 -55.09
N VAL A 42 11.05 51.10 -56.38
CA VAL A 42 12.25 50.35 -56.82
C VAL A 42 13.52 50.95 -56.21
N THR A 43 13.60 52.29 -56.13
CA THR A 43 14.74 52.97 -55.50
C THR A 43 14.84 52.66 -54.01
N LYS A 44 13.70 52.58 -53.31
CA LYS A 44 13.66 52.15 -51.89
C LYS A 44 14.12 50.69 -51.73
N ILE A 45 13.68 49.79 -52.61
CA ILE A 45 14.12 48.39 -52.61
C ILE A 45 15.64 48.31 -52.77
N LYS A 46 16.20 49.02 -53.75
CA LYS A 46 17.66 49.11 -53.98
C LYS A 46 18.40 49.63 -52.76
N ALA A 47 17.95 50.74 -52.19
CA ALA A 47 18.58 51.34 -51.01
C ALA A 47 18.52 50.41 -49.80
N LEU A 48 17.41 49.69 -49.62
CA LEU A 48 17.26 48.74 -48.53
C LEU A 48 18.14 47.50 -48.73
N HIS A 49 18.22 46.98 -49.95
CA HIS A 49 19.10 45.86 -50.29
C HIS A 49 20.58 46.21 -50.06
N GLU A 50 21.03 47.39 -50.48
CA GLU A 50 22.41 47.84 -50.23
C GLU A 50 22.68 48.11 -48.75
N ARG A 51 21.69 48.59 -47.99
CA ARG A 51 21.79 48.69 -46.53
C ARG A 51 21.97 47.32 -45.88
N LEU A 52 21.24 46.30 -46.33
CA LEU A 52 21.32 44.95 -45.79
C LEU A 52 22.67 44.28 -46.07
N LYS A 53 23.37 44.66 -47.15
CA LYS A 53 24.73 44.19 -47.45
C LYS A 53 25.81 44.78 -46.55
N GLN A 54 25.50 45.78 -45.73
CA GLN A 54 26.50 46.37 -44.84
C GLN A 54 26.86 45.42 -43.70
N PRO A 55 28.14 45.36 -43.28
CA PRO A 55 28.57 44.48 -42.20
C PRO A 55 27.71 44.62 -40.93
N GLY A 56 27.26 43.51 -40.37
CA GLY A 56 26.44 43.46 -39.16
C GLY A 56 24.94 43.62 -39.40
N GLN A 57 24.50 43.88 -40.64
CA GLN A 57 23.07 43.91 -40.99
C GLN A 57 22.49 42.54 -41.38
N GLU A 58 23.33 41.49 -41.45
CA GLU A 58 22.91 40.12 -41.79
C GLU A 58 21.88 39.58 -40.78
N LYS A 59 21.97 40.01 -39.51
CA LYS A 59 20.97 39.70 -38.46
C LYS A 59 19.56 40.24 -38.75
N LYS A 60 19.44 41.19 -39.69
CA LYS A 60 18.15 41.73 -40.15
C LYS A 60 17.68 41.11 -41.45
N ALA A 61 18.31 40.01 -41.91
CA ALA A 61 17.96 39.36 -43.16
C ALA A 61 16.46 39.03 -43.26
N VAL A 62 15.87 38.40 -42.25
CA VAL A 62 14.44 38.05 -42.25
C VAL A 62 13.56 39.30 -42.38
N ALA A 63 13.71 40.27 -41.48
CA ALA A 63 12.90 41.48 -41.45
C ALA A 63 13.08 42.34 -42.72
N GLY A 64 14.32 42.48 -43.19
CA GLY A 64 14.65 43.21 -44.40
C GLY A 64 14.12 42.54 -45.67
N THR A 65 14.20 41.21 -45.75
CA THR A 65 13.64 40.43 -46.88
C THR A 65 12.12 40.59 -46.96
N LYS A 66 11.44 40.54 -45.81
CA LYS A 66 10.01 40.82 -45.75
C LYS A 66 9.66 42.21 -46.27
N GLU A 67 10.42 43.24 -45.87
CA GLU A 67 10.22 44.62 -46.32
C GLU A 67 10.46 44.77 -47.84
N ILE A 68 11.50 44.13 -48.39
CA ILE A 68 11.74 44.08 -49.85
C ILE A 68 10.56 43.44 -50.57
N LEU A 69 10.06 42.31 -50.09
CA LEU A 69 8.94 41.59 -50.69
C LEU A 69 7.64 42.40 -50.62
N ASP A 70 7.37 43.09 -49.51
CA ASP A 70 6.19 43.94 -49.38
C ASP A 70 6.24 45.13 -50.34
N LEU A 71 7.41 45.77 -50.48
CA LEU A 71 7.63 46.85 -51.45
C LEU A 71 7.55 46.36 -52.89
N ALA A 72 8.09 45.17 -53.19
CA ALA A 72 8.05 44.59 -54.53
C ALA A 72 6.61 44.20 -54.92
N ALA A 73 5.82 43.66 -53.97
CA ALA A 73 4.39 43.41 -54.17
C ALA A 73 3.62 44.70 -54.43
N GLN A 74 3.91 45.77 -53.67
CA GLN A 74 3.31 47.09 -53.89
C GLN A 74 3.63 47.61 -55.30
N ALA A 75 4.90 47.60 -55.71
CA ALA A 75 5.34 48.03 -57.02
C ALA A 75 4.66 47.22 -58.15
N GLN A 76 4.57 45.90 -58.00
CA GLN A 76 3.92 45.02 -58.97
C GLN A 76 2.41 45.28 -59.07
N SER A 77 1.73 45.60 -57.96
CA SER A 77 0.30 45.93 -57.99
C SER A 77 -0.02 47.25 -58.70
N LEU A 78 0.91 48.21 -58.67
CA LEU A 78 0.76 49.51 -59.33
C LEU A 78 0.90 49.40 -60.86
N ALA A 79 1.71 48.45 -61.35
CA ALA A 79 2.01 48.30 -62.78
C ALA A 79 2.14 46.83 -63.22
N PRO A 80 1.08 46.01 -63.10
CA PRO A 80 1.17 44.54 -63.21
C PRO A 80 1.58 44.03 -64.60
N GLU A 81 1.19 44.75 -65.67
CA GLU A 81 1.42 44.35 -67.06
C GLU A 81 2.60 45.08 -67.72
N VAL A 82 3.29 45.96 -66.97
CA VAL A 82 4.38 46.76 -67.51
C VAL A 82 5.69 45.98 -67.48
N LYS A 83 6.16 45.55 -68.66
CA LYS A 83 7.40 44.77 -68.81
C LYS A 83 8.64 45.46 -68.22
N GLY A 84 8.76 46.78 -68.35
CA GLY A 84 9.89 47.54 -67.79
C GLY A 84 9.96 47.45 -66.27
N VAL A 85 8.81 47.59 -65.60
CA VAL A 85 8.68 47.43 -64.14
C VAL A 85 8.96 45.98 -63.73
N ALA A 86 8.38 45.01 -64.43
CA ALA A 86 8.57 43.59 -64.13
C ALA A 86 10.05 43.18 -64.21
N LYS A 87 10.77 43.66 -65.23
CA LYS A 87 12.22 43.45 -65.39
C LYS A 87 13.02 44.06 -64.24
N SER A 88 12.74 45.32 -63.90
CA SER A 88 13.46 46.05 -62.85
C SER A 88 13.28 45.41 -61.47
N LEU A 89 12.05 44.99 -61.13
CA LEU A 89 11.76 44.26 -59.89
C LEU A 89 12.41 42.88 -59.87
N LEU A 90 12.38 42.15 -60.99
CA LEU A 90 13.00 40.82 -61.08
C LEU A 90 14.52 40.90 -60.86
N GLU A 91 15.20 41.90 -61.44
CA GLU A 91 16.63 42.13 -61.19
C GLU A 91 16.93 42.37 -59.70
N GLN A 92 16.06 43.09 -58.98
CA GLN A 92 16.22 43.29 -57.53
C GLN A 92 15.95 42.02 -56.73
N LEU A 93 14.93 41.25 -57.08
CA LEU A 93 14.60 39.99 -56.39
C LEU A 93 15.68 38.93 -56.62
N VAL A 94 16.27 38.85 -57.81
CA VAL A 94 17.43 37.98 -58.09
C VAL A 94 18.60 38.34 -57.20
N GLY A 95 19.01 39.62 -57.21
CA GLY A 95 20.14 40.07 -56.40
C GLY A 95 19.90 39.84 -54.91
N HIS A 96 18.66 39.99 -54.46
CA HIS A 96 18.29 39.74 -53.08
C HIS A 96 18.25 38.25 -52.71
N ALA A 97 17.75 37.39 -53.61
CA ALA A 97 17.74 35.95 -53.44
C ALA A 97 19.17 35.40 -53.29
N VAL A 98 20.10 35.85 -54.15
CA VAL A 98 21.52 35.49 -54.07
C VAL A 98 22.10 35.92 -52.72
N TRP A 99 21.89 37.18 -52.32
CA TRP A 99 22.38 37.68 -51.04
C TRP A 99 21.82 36.90 -49.85
N LEU A 100 20.53 36.52 -49.89
CA LEU A 100 19.89 35.78 -48.81
C LEU A 100 20.55 34.40 -48.60
N LEU A 101 20.99 33.75 -49.69
CA LEU A 101 21.78 32.52 -49.64
C LEU A 101 23.20 32.77 -49.14
N GLU A 102 23.85 33.88 -49.54
CA GLU A 102 25.20 34.25 -49.06
C GLU A 102 25.26 34.48 -47.55
N VAL A 103 24.16 34.95 -46.94
CA VAL A 103 24.07 35.19 -45.50
C VAL A 103 23.50 34.00 -44.72
N GLU A 104 23.61 32.78 -45.24
CA GLU A 104 23.19 31.53 -44.59
C GLU A 104 23.49 31.49 -43.09
N SER A 105 24.75 31.78 -42.73
CA SER A 105 25.22 31.75 -41.34
C SER A 105 24.46 32.65 -40.37
N ALA A 106 23.73 33.65 -40.87
CA ALA A 106 22.95 34.57 -40.05
C ALA A 106 21.54 34.06 -39.72
N TRP A 107 20.96 33.19 -40.56
CA TRP A 107 19.59 32.70 -40.38
C TRP A 107 19.52 31.18 -40.15
N ALA A 108 20.49 30.39 -40.61
CA ALA A 108 20.57 28.95 -40.41
C ALA A 108 21.06 28.55 -38.99
N THR A 109 20.88 29.44 -38.01
CA THR A 109 21.32 29.22 -36.63
C THR A 109 20.30 28.44 -35.79
N SER A 110 19.01 28.52 -36.13
CA SER A 110 17.92 27.79 -35.46
C SER A 110 16.90 27.24 -36.45
N ALA A 111 16.04 26.33 -35.97
CA ALA A 111 14.96 25.77 -36.78
C ALA A 111 13.96 26.87 -37.17
N GLU A 112 13.61 27.78 -36.24
CA GLU A 112 12.69 28.87 -36.53
C GLU A 112 13.24 29.80 -37.61
N GLY A 113 14.53 30.15 -37.55
CA GLY A 113 15.18 31.00 -38.55
C GLY A 113 15.15 30.36 -39.95
N CYS A 114 15.34 29.05 -40.04
CA CYS A 114 15.25 28.32 -41.32
C CYS A 114 13.81 28.30 -41.86
N GLU A 115 12.81 28.07 -41.03
CA GLU A 115 11.39 28.08 -41.44
C GLU A 115 10.92 29.47 -41.88
N GLU A 116 11.36 30.53 -41.18
CA GLU A 116 11.06 31.90 -41.57
C GLU A 116 11.67 32.24 -42.94
N VAL A 117 12.92 31.87 -43.18
CA VAL A 117 13.58 32.10 -44.47
C VAL A 117 12.98 31.24 -45.58
N LEU A 118 12.55 30.01 -45.29
CA LEU A 118 11.86 29.15 -46.26
C LEU A 118 10.53 29.76 -46.72
N SER A 119 9.75 30.30 -45.78
CA SER A 119 8.51 31.02 -46.08
C SER A 119 8.77 32.24 -46.97
N LEU A 120 9.84 32.99 -46.68
CA LEU A 120 10.25 34.13 -47.49
C LEU A 120 10.76 33.72 -48.87
N ALA A 121 11.53 32.63 -48.97
CA ALA A 121 12.02 32.06 -50.23
C ALA A 121 10.85 31.62 -51.14
N THR A 122 9.83 30.97 -50.56
CA THR A 122 8.59 30.61 -51.27
C THR A 122 7.93 31.86 -51.85
N ARG A 123 7.85 32.93 -51.05
CA ARG A 123 7.26 34.21 -51.47
C ARG A 123 8.09 34.94 -52.54
N ILE A 124 9.42 34.81 -52.51
CA ILE A 124 10.31 35.28 -53.59
C ILE A 124 9.99 34.52 -54.87
N ASP A 125 9.93 33.18 -54.82
CA ASP A 125 9.68 32.34 -56.00
C ASP A 125 8.29 32.60 -56.60
N GLU A 126 7.25 32.76 -55.78
CA GLU A 126 5.91 33.14 -56.24
C GLU A 126 5.91 34.49 -56.95
N MET A 127 6.64 35.48 -56.42
CA MET A 127 6.72 36.81 -57.01
C MET A 127 7.53 36.79 -58.31
N ALA A 128 8.69 36.14 -58.31
CA ALA A 128 9.52 35.99 -59.50
C ALA A 128 8.78 35.25 -60.63
N THR A 129 7.98 34.23 -60.29
CA THR A 129 7.10 33.54 -61.26
C THR A 129 6.07 34.49 -61.89
N LYS A 130 5.44 35.36 -61.10
CA LYS A 130 4.50 36.37 -61.62
C LYS A 130 5.19 37.38 -62.54
N LEU A 131 6.38 37.85 -62.17
CA LEU A 131 7.13 38.82 -62.95
C LEU A 131 7.65 38.23 -64.28
N THR A 132 8.17 37.01 -64.23
CA THR A 132 8.68 36.30 -65.42
C THR A 132 7.56 35.96 -66.42
N ALA A 133 6.35 35.68 -65.93
CA ALA A 133 5.17 35.50 -66.80
C ALA A 133 4.87 36.76 -67.64
N THR A 134 4.94 37.97 -67.06
CA THR A 134 4.78 39.24 -67.80
C THR A 134 5.87 39.45 -68.86
N LEU A 135 7.05 38.88 -68.65
CA LEU A 135 8.20 38.98 -69.56
C LEU A 135 8.24 37.87 -70.61
N GLY A 136 7.44 36.80 -70.48
CA GLY A 136 7.55 35.59 -71.30
C GLY A 136 8.83 34.80 -71.01
N ALA A 137 9.32 34.85 -69.77
CA ALA A 137 10.51 34.15 -69.29
C ALA A 137 10.14 33.09 -68.23
N THR A 138 11.13 32.31 -67.80
CA THR A 138 11.00 31.34 -66.70
C THR A 138 11.92 31.72 -65.56
N TRP A 139 11.45 31.51 -64.33
CA TRP A 139 12.25 31.69 -63.13
C TRP A 139 13.15 30.46 -62.91
N ASP A 140 14.47 30.63 -62.99
CA ASP A 140 15.44 29.53 -62.88
C ASP A 140 16.85 30.03 -62.42
N PRO A 141 17.45 29.43 -61.37
CA PRO A 141 16.87 28.46 -60.44
C PRO A 141 16.04 29.14 -59.33
N PRO A 142 14.95 28.50 -58.88
CA PRO A 142 14.21 28.93 -57.70
C PRO A 142 15.05 28.88 -56.43
N ILE A 143 14.75 29.76 -55.48
CA ILE A 143 15.48 29.84 -54.20
C ILE A 143 14.95 28.83 -53.18
N THR A 144 13.66 28.49 -53.21
CA THR A 144 13.03 27.59 -52.23
C THR A 144 13.75 26.24 -52.11
N PRO A 145 14.06 25.50 -53.20
CA PRO A 145 14.75 24.22 -53.08
C PRO A 145 16.17 24.32 -52.49
N GLN A 146 16.83 25.48 -52.64
CA GLN A 146 18.17 25.71 -52.08
C GLN A 146 18.08 25.95 -50.56
N VAL A 147 17.11 26.76 -50.12
CA VAL A 147 16.85 26.99 -48.70
C VAL A 147 16.36 25.71 -48.01
N GLU A 148 15.52 24.91 -48.67
CA GLU A 148 15.10 23.59 -48.18
C GLU A 148 16.31 22.67 -47.98
N GLY A 149 17.21 22.59 -48.97
CA GLY A 149 18.43 21.79 -48.87
C GLY A 149 19.32 22.21 -47.70
N ILE A 150 19.54 23.51 -47.52
CA ILE A 150 20.30 24.07 -46.40
C ILE A 150 19.64 23.72 -45.05
N ARG A 151 18.32 23.91 -44.93
CA ARG A 151 17.57 23.59 -43.71
C ARG A 151 17.70 22.11 -43.36
N ASP A 152 17.53 21.23 -44.35
CA ASP A 152 17.57 19.78 -44.16
C ASP A 152 18.98 19.32 -43.75
N ASP A 153 20.04 19.88 -44.34
CA ASP A 153 21.42 19.58 -43.96
C ASP A 153 21.76 20.13 -42.57
N ARG A 154 21.22 21.30 -42.22
CA ARG A 154 21.36 21.87 -40.87
C ARG A 154 20.65 21.02 -39.83
N ALA A 155 19.46 20.50 -40.14
CA ALA A 155 18.72 19.60 -39.27
C ALA A 155 19.52 18.31 -38.99
N LYS A 156 20.12 17.70 -40.04
CA LYS A 156 20.99 16.51 -39.89
C LYS A 156 22.22 16.82 -39.04
N ALA A 157 22.89 17.95 -39.29
CA ALA A 157 24.06 18.36 -38.53
C ALA A 157 23.73 18.61 -37.04
N ALA A 158 22.62 19.30 -36.77
CA ALA A 158 22.13 19.53 -35.42
C ALA A 158 21.79 18.21 -34.72
N CYS A 159 21.13 17.28 -35.41
CA CYS A 159 20.82 15.95 -34.89
C CYS A 159 22.09 15.19 -34.49
N ALA A 160 23.06 15.08 -35.39
CA ALA A 160 24.33 14.39 -35.09
C ALA A 160 25.08 15.03 -33.90
N GLN A 161 25.13 16.37 -33.84
CA GLN A 161 25.79 17.09 -32.75
C GLN A 161 25.08 16.88 -31.40
N LEU A 162 23.75 17.06 -31.37
CA LEU A 162 22.97 16.97 -30.14
C LEU A 162 22.91 15.54 -29.61
N LEU A 163 22.79 14.53 -30.47
CA LEU A 163 22.83 13.12 -30.07
C LEU A 163 24.20 12.76 -29.49
N ALA A 164 25.30 13.20 -30.12
CA ALA A 164 26.65 12.94 -29.63
C ALA A 164 26.92 13.63 -28.28
N GLU A 165 26.46 14.88 -28.10
CA GLU A 165 26.59 15.59 -26.83
C GLU A 165 25.72 14.94 -25.75
N ALA A 166 24.49 14.54 -26.04
CA ALA A 166 23.64 13.83 -25.08
C ALA A 166 24.28 12.52 -24.60
N ASP A 167 24.84 11.72 -25.51
CA ASP A 167 25.57 10.51 -25.16
C ASP A 167 26.81 10.79 -24.28
N LYS A 168 27.49 11.91 -24.50
CA LYS A 168 28.63 12.35 -23.68
C LYS A 168 28.18 12.81 -22.30
N GLN A 169 27.05 13.51 -22.20
CA GLN A 169 26.46 13.95 -20.93
C GLN A 169 26.04 12.75 -20.08
N LEU A 170 25.41 11.72 -20.68
CA LEU A 170 25.06 10.49 -19.98
C LEU A 170 26.29 9.72 -19.47
N LYS A 171 27.38 9.68 -20.24
CA LYS A 171 28.65 9.08 -19.78
C LYS A 171 29.34 9.84 -18.66
N SER A 172 28.92 11.07 -18.41
CA SER A 172 29.46 11.96 -17.37
C SER A 172 28.49 12.13 -16.20
N ASP A 173 27.52 11.23 -16.07
CA ASP A 173 26.46 11.23 -15.05
C ASP A 173 25.63 12.53 -15.01
N ASN A 174 25.44 13.17 -16.17
CA ASN A 174 24.65 14.39 -16.31
C ASN A 174 23.38 14.14 -17.14
N GLY A 175 22.37 13.52 -16.52
CA GLY A 175 21.06 13.28 -17.16
C GLY A 175 20.34 14.56 -17.58
N GLY A 176 20.50 15.66 -16.83
CA GLY A 176 19.91 16.96 -17.17
C GLY A 176 20.48 17.54 -18.47
N GLY A 177 21.81 17.47 -18.65
CA GLY A 177 22.45 17.89 -19.91
C GLY A 177 22.00 17.07 -21.12
N ALA A 178 21.74 15.77 -20.95
CA ALA A 178 21.19 14.94 -22.01
C ALA A 178 19.72 15.29 -22.35
N TYR A 179 18.93 15.63 -21.33
CA TYR A 179 17.56 16.13 -21.50
C TYR A 179 17.53 17.44 -22.28
N ASP A 180 18.40 18.40 -21.93
CA ASP A 180 18.50 19.68 -22.63
C ASP A 180 18.83 19.48 -24.13
N CYS A 181 19.67 18.49 -24.45
CA CYS A 181 19.98 18.15 -25.84
C CYS A 181 18.75 17.60 -26.60
N LEU A 182 17.95 16.74 -25.97
CA LEU A 182 16.68 16.27 -26.55
C LEU A 182 15.68 17.40 -26.73
N GLN A 183 15.58 18.31 -25.76
CA GLN A 183 14.70 19.48 -25.85
C GLN A 183 15.13 20.40 -27.01
N ALA A 184 16.44 20.62 -27.19
CA ALA A 184 16.98 21.40 -28.31
C ALA A 184 16.77 20.72 -29.68
N LEU A 185 16.55 19.40 -29.71
CA LEU A 185 16.28 18.65 -30.94
C LEU A 185 14.81 18.76 -31.38
N LEU A 186 13.90 19.03 -30.45
CA LEU A 186 12.46 19.03 -30.71
C LEU A 186 12.04 19.94 -31.89
N PRO A 187 12.55 21.18 -32.05
CA PRO A 187 12.21 22.03 -33.20
C PRO A 187 12.60 21.43 -34.56
N TRP A 188 13.61 20.56 -34.59
CA TRP A 188 14.10 19.90 -35.80
C TRP A 188 13.37 18.58 -36.10
N TRP A 189 12.62 18.04 -35.14
CA TRP A 189 12.00 16.72 -35.22
C TRP A 189 11.11 16.51 -36.47
N PRO A 190 10.28 17.46 -36.93
CA PRO A 190 9.45 17.27 -38.11
C PRO A 190 10.23 16.86 -39.37
N LEU A 191 11.48 17.31 -39.49
CA LEU A 191 12.38 17.00 -40.62
C LEU A 191 13.13 15.67 -40.42
N LEU A 192 13.33 15.26 -39.17
CA LEU A 192 14.17 14.12 -38.79
C LEU A 192 13.37 12.81 -38.62
N LYS A 193 12.06 12.89 -38.40
CA LYS A 193 11.21 11.75 -37.98
C LYS A 193 11.10 10.57 -38.93
N LYS A 194 11.61 10.70 -40.16
CA LYS A 194 11.64 9.60 -41.13
C LYS A 194 12.97 8.86 -41.15
N SER A 195 14.07 9.52 -40.77
CA SER A 195 15.43 8.98 -40.92
C SER A 195 16.18 8.74 -39.61
N HIS A 196 15.82 9.44 -38.52
CA HIS A 196 16.59 9.40 -37.25
C HIS A 196 15.81 8.87 -36.05
N SER A 197 14.61 8.33 -36.25
CA SER A 197 13.72 7.90 -35.15
C SER A 197 14.34 6.83 -34.26
N LEU A 198 15.11 5.89 -34.82
CA LEU A 198 15.75 4.83 -34.03
C LEU A 198 16.87 5.36 -33.13
N GLU A 199 17.64 6.35 -33.60
CA GLU A 199 18.74 6.94 -32.83
C GLU A 199 18.19 7.73 -31.63
N ILE A 200 17.12 8.50 -31.85
CA ILE A 200 16.41 9.24 -30.80
C ILE A 200 15.75 8.28 -29.81
N VAL A 201 15.12 7.20 -30.27
CA VAL A 201 14.57 6.14 -29.40
C VAL A 201 15.67 5.49 -28.57
N GLY A 202 16.83 5.23 -29.17
CA GLY A 202 18.00 4.71 -28.47
C GLY A 202 18.44 5.63 -27.33
N LEU A 203 18.49 6.94 -27.58
CA LEU A 203 18.83 7.93 -26.55
C LEU A 203 17.79 8.00 -25.42
N PHE A 204 16.49 8.07 -25.75
CA PHE A 204 15.42 7.98 -24.75
C PHE A 204 15.54 6.70 -23.90
N SER A 205 15.85 5.55 -24.52
CA SER A 205 16.00 4.28 -23.80
C SER A 205 17.21 4.29 -22.86
N LYS A 206 18.35 4.87 -23.28
CA LYS A 206 19.53 5.04 -22.41
C LYS A 206 19.23 5.96 -21.22
N MET A 207 18.56 7.08 -21.46
CA MET A 207 18.17 8.03 -20.40
C MET A 207 17.20 7.40 -19.41
N GLN A 208 16.22 6.63 -19.91
CA GLN A 208 15.28 5.90 -19.07
C GLN A 208 16.02 4.89 -18.17
N THR A 209 16.99 4.16 -18.73
CA THR A 209 17.82 3.20 -17.99
C THR A 209 18.64 3.91 -16.91
N TYR A 210 19.35 4.98 -17.29
CA TYR A 210 20.14 5.80 -16.38
C TYR A 210 19.31 6.33 -15.20
N ALA A 211 18.16 6.95 -15.47
CA ALA A 211 17.30 7.49 -14.44
C ALA A 211 16.70 6.40 -13.53
N SER A 212 16.35 5.24 -14.12
CA SER A 212 15.82 4.10 -13.34
C SER A 212 16.86 3.53 -12.39
N GLU A 213 18.09 3.32 -12.86
CA GLU A 213 19.20 2.81 -12.04
C GLU A 213 19.55 3.79 -10.90
N ALA A 214 19.70 5.08 -11.22
CA ALA A 214 19.97 6.12 -10.23
C ALA A 214 18.86 6.23 -9.17
N PHE A 215 17.59 6.13 -9.58
CA PHE A 215 16.45 6.16 -8.67
C PHE A 215 16.41 4.95 -7.74
N LEU A 216 16.63 3.74 -8.29
CA LEU A 216 16.65 2.51 -7.49
C LEU A 216 17.78 2.52 -6.48
N GLN A 217 18.95 3.02 -6.86
CA GLN A 217 20.08 3.19 -5.95
C GLN A 217 19.76 4.20 -4.83
N ALA A 218 19.27 5.39 -5.18
CA ALA A 218 18.87 6.42 -4.20
C ALA A 218 17.82 5.88 -3.23
N THR A 219 16.83 5.14 -3.73
CA THR A 219 15.79 4.50 -2.92
C THR A 219 16.37 3.45 -1.96
N ALA A 220 17.26 2.59 -2.45
CA ALA A 220 17.91 1.56 -1.64
C ALA A 220 18.79 2.15 -0.52
N GLU A 221 19.47 3.26 -0.82
CA GLU A 221 20.32 4.00 0.13
C GLU A 221 19.53 4.94 1.06
N GLY A 222 18.22 5.10 0.85
CA GLY A 222 17.36 5.97 1.66
C GLY A 222 17.53 7.46 1.37
N GLN A 223 18.08 7.83 0.21
CA GLN A 223 18.27 9.21 -0.23
C GLN A 223 16.96 9.79 -0.79
N THR A 224 16.02 10.13 0.10
CA THR A 224 14.66 10.54 -0.28
C THR A 224 14.61 11.79 -1.18
N SER A 225 15.43 12.81 -0.90
CA SER A 225 15.49 14.03 -1.71
C SER A 225 15.90 13.73 -3.16
N THR A 226 16.95 12.92 -3.33
CA THR A 226 17.45 12.52 -4.65
C THR A 226 16.41 11.67 -5.40
N ALA A 227 15.75 10.75 -4.72
CA ALA A 227 14.67 9.96 -5.31
C ALA A 227 13.49 10.85 -5.77
N GLU A 228 13.09 11.84 -4.98
CA GLU A 228 12.04 12.81 -5.35
C GLU A 228 12.43 13.69 -6.54
N GLU A 229 13.67 14.17 -6.59
CA GLU A 229 14.21 14.92 -7.74
C GLU A 229 14.14 14.08 -9.02
N ILE A 230 14.51 12.79 -8.95
CA ILE A 230 14.44 11.89 -10.11
C ILE A 230 12.98 11.59 -10.51
N ARG A 231 12.03 11.49 -9.56
CA ARG A 231 10.60 11.41 -9.90
C ARG A 231 10.11 12.67 -10.62
N GLY A 232 10.52 13.85 -10.16
CA GLY A 232 10.20 15.12 -10.83
C GLY A 232 10.75 15.16 -12.26
N PHE A 233 11.98 14.69 -12.44
CA PHE A 233 12.58 14.51 -13.76
C PHE A 233 11.79 13.53 -14.64
N ALA A 234 11.32 12.40 -14.10
CA ALA A 234 10.58 11.41 -14.88
C ALA A 234 9.32 11.98 -15.54
N VAL A 235 8.59 12.87 -14.85
CA VAL A 235 7.42 13.56 -15.41
C VAL A 235 7.82 14.43 -16.60
N GLN A 236 8.86 15.26 -16.44
CA GLN A 236 9.36 16.13 -17.52
C GLN A 236 9.87 15.31 -18.71
N PHE A 237 10.55 14.19 -18.43
CA PHE A 237 11.06 13.27 -19.43
C PHE A 237 9.92 12.62 -20.25
N ASP A 238 8.89 12.11 -19.59
CA ASP A 238 7.73 11.51 -20.24
C ASP A 238 6.93 12.55 -21.06
N GLU A 239 6.77 13.78 -20.54
CA GLU A 239 6.18 14.90 -21.28
C GLU A 239 7.00 15.28 -22.52
N LEU A 240 8.33 15.39 -22.40
CA LEU A 240 9.20 15.71 -23.51
C LEU A 240 9.11 14.62 -24.59
N ARG A 241 9.16 13.35 -24.19
CA ARG A 241 9.00 12.22 -25.11
C ARG A 241 7.66 12.27 -25.85
N GLY A 242 6.59 12.67 -25.17
CA GLY A 242 5.26 12.84 -25.77
C GLY A 242 5.18 13.91 -26.87
N LYS A 243 6.12 14.89 -26.88
CA LYS A 243 6.19 15.94 -27.91
C LYS A 243 6.83 15.45 -29.22
N PHE A 244 7.55 14.33 -29.22
CA PHE A 244 8.12 13.72 -30.41
C PHE A 244 7.07 12.83 -31.11
N ASP A 245 6.29 13.41 -32.03
CA ASP A 245 5.23 12.70 -32.76
C ASP A 245 5.78 11.56 -33.64
N GLY A 246 5.09 10.41 -33.63
CA GLY A 246 5.45 9.27 -34.49
C GLY A 246 6.61 8.41 -33.98
N LEU A 247 7.12 8.65 -32.77
CA LEU A 247 7.99 7.69 -32.11
C LEU A 247 7.24 6.38 -31.80
N PRO A 248 7.91 5.22 -31.87
CA PRO A 248 7.33 3.96 -31.43
C PRO A 248 7.00 4.01 -29.92
N PRO A 249 6.17 3.07 -29.42
CA PRO A 249 5.94 2.91 -27.99
C PRO A 249 7.25 2.74 -27.20
N VAL A 250 7.21 3.05 -25.90
CA VAL A 250 8.37 2.85 -25.01
C VAL A 250 8.77 1.37 -25.01
N ALA A 251 10.07 1.06 -25.03
CA ALA A 251 10.56 -0.32 -25.11
C ALA A 251 10.11 -1.19 -23.92
N SER A 252 9.98 -0.60 -22.73
CA SER A 252 9.41 -1.24 -21.53
C SER A 252 7.89 -1.40 -21.57
N GLY A 253 7.22 -0.83 -22.57
CA GLY A 253 5.75 -0.73 -22.64
C GLY A 253 5.12 0.27 -21.66
N ARG A 254 5.92 0.94 -20.82
CA ARG A 254 5.45 1.87 -19.77
C ARG A 254 6.29 3.15 -19.73
N PRO A 255 5.70 4.32 -19.40
CA PRO A 255 6.43 5.57 -19.14
C PRO A 255 7.45 5.42 -18.00
N LEU A 256 8.45 6.30 -17.94
CA LEU A 256 9.49 6.26 -16.91
C LEU A 256 8.89 6.41 -15.51
N GLY A 257 7.90 7.31 -15.32
CA GLY A 257 7.25 7.50 -14.02
C GLY A 257 6.68 6.20 -13.44
N GLU A 258 5.97 5.41 -14.25
CA GLU A 258 5.41 4.11 -13.83
C GLU A 258 6.50 3.06 -13.56
N VAL A 259 7.61 3.10 -14.31
CA VAL A 259 8.77 2.22 -14.11
C VAL A 259 9.41 2.51 -12.75
N LEU A 260 9.59 3.79 -12.40
CA LEU A 260 10.14 4.19 -11.10
C LEU A 260 9.23 3.75 -9.95
N GLU A 261 7.92 3.99 -10.05
CA GLU A 261 6.95 3.59 -9.03
C GLU A 261 6.95 2.08 -8.79
N THR A 262 6.97 1.28 -9.88
CA THR A 262 7.09 -0.18 -9.80
C THR A 262 8.42 -0.60 -9.16
N GLY A 263 9.51 0.06 -9.52
CA GLY A 263 10.84 -0.20 -9.00
C GLY A 263 10.96 0.06 -7.50
N GLU A 264 10.47 1.20 -7.03
CA GLU A 264 10.43 1.54 -5.61
C GLU A 264 9.60 0.54 -4.81
N ALA A 265 8.40 0.19 -5.29
CA ALA A 265 7.56 -0.80 -4.63
C ALA A 265 8.30 -2.14 -4.47
N ARG A 266 9.09 -2.55 -5.47
CA ARG A 266 9.94 -3.75 -5.38
C ARG A 266 11.05 -3.62 -4.34
N VAL A 267 11.72 -2.47 -4.26
CA VAL A 267 12.74 -2.20 -3.23
C VAL A 267 12.12 -2.26 -1.83
N GLN A 268 10.97 -1.61 -1.63
CA GLN A 268 10.24 -1.61 -0.36
C GLN A 268 9.78 -3.02 0.04
N ALA A 269 9.20 -3.77 -0.90
CA ALA A 269 8.80 -5.17 -0.67
C ALA A 269 10.01 -6.05 -0.32
N SER A 270 11.14 -5.90 -1.02
CA SER A 270 12.37 -6.64 -0.74
C SER A 270 12.93 -6.32 0.65
N LYS A 271 12.91 -5.06 1.07
CA LYS A 271 13.34 -4.61 2.40
C LYS A 271 12.43 -5.14 3.52
N ALA A 272 11.13 -5.18 3.27
CA ALA A 272 10.16 -5.77 4.20
C ALA A 272 10.41 -7.28 4.37
N LEU A 273 10.60 -8.01 3.26
CA LEU A 273 10.96 -9.44 3.30
C LEU A 273 12.30 -9.67 4.00
N GLN A 274 13.31 -8.84 3.73
CA GLN A 274 14.60 -8.93 4.42
C GLN A 274 14.46 -8.73 5.93
N THR A 275 13.61 -7.80 6.38
CA THR A 275 13.31 -7.62 7.81
C THR A 275 12.70 -8.89 8.40
N ILE A 276 11.71 -9.49 7.73
CA ILE A 276 11.08 -10.75 8.18
C ILE A 276 12.12 -11.87 8.26
N ASP A 277 12.90 -12.07 7.19
CA ASP A 277 13.95 -13.09 7.11
C ASP A 277 14.98 -12.90 8.25
N SER A 278 15.38 -11.66 8.52
CA SER A 278 16.35 -11.33 9.58
C SER A 278 15.79 -11.58 10.98
N GLU A 279 14.51 -11.28 11.21
CA GLU A 279 13.84 -11.55 12.48
C GLU A 279 13.72 -13.07 12.73
N ILE A 280 13.44 -13.87 11.70
CA ILE A 280 13.39 -15.35 11.78
C ILE A 280 14.77 -15.94 12.06
N ALA A 281 15.82 -15.37 11.47
CA ALA A 281 17.20 -15.84 11.63
C ALA A 281 17.84 -15.49 12.97
N LYS A 282 17.17 -14.74 13.86
CA LYS A 282 17.70 -14.46 15.20
C LYS A 282 17.78 -15.74 16.02
N GLU A 283 19.00 -16.18 16.30
CA GLU A 283 19.28 -17.28 17.21
C GLU A 283 19.37 -16.78 18.66
N LYS A 284 19.01 -17.65 19.62
CA LYS A 284 19.17 -17.40 21.05
C LYS A 284 20.66 -17.46 21.41
N ASP A 285 21.36 -16.33 21.35
CA ASP A 285 22.69 -16.20 21.93
C ASP A 285 22.66 -15.15 23.06
N ASP A 286 22.78 -15.64 24.29
CA ASP A 286 23.18 -15.05 25.58
C ASP A 286 22.75 -13.63 26.05
N ASP A 287 21.99 -12.85 25.29
CA ASP A 287 21.46 -11.55 25.71
C ASP A 287 19.93 -11.53 25.63
N ASP A 288 19.25 -10.97 26.65
CA ASP A 288 17.78 -10.97 26.84
C ASP A 288 16.97 -10.31 25.68
N SER A 289 17.64 -9.82 24.62
CA SER A 289 17.07 -9.18 23.42
C SER A 289 17.07 -10.04 22.14
N THR A 290 17.42 -11.33 22.21
CA THR A 290 17.64 -12.22 21.04
C THR A 290 16.44 -13.01 20.52
N ASN A 291 15.22 -12.77 21.01
CA ASN A 291 14.02 -13.41 20.42
C ASN A 291 13.49 -12.58 19.23
N LEU A 292 12.91 -13.26 18.22
CA LEU A 292 12.13 -12.65 17.15
C LEU A 292 11.14 -11.63 17.72
N SER A 293 11.13 -10.42 17.16
CA SER A 293 10.17 -9.38 17.53
C SER A 293 8.88 -9.56 16.74
N LEU A 294 7.81 -10.00 17.43
CA LEU A 294 6.49 -10.16 16.82
C LEU A 294 5.98 -8.83 16.23
N ALA A 295 6.18 -7.71 16.93
CA ALA A 295 5.76 -6.39 16.49
C ALA A 295 6.51 -5.93 15.23
N THR A 296 7.84 -6.10 15.20
CA THR A 296 8.67 -5.76 14.02
C THR A 296 8.25 -6.58 12.81
N THR A 297 7.98 -7.87 13.02
CA THR A 297 7.53 -8.78 11.96
C THR A 297 6.17 -8.37 11.39
N ILE A 298 5.21 -8.00 12.25
CA ILE A 298 3.91 -7.49 11.80
C ILE A 298 4.06 -6.17 11.03
N GLN A 299 4.88 -5.24 11.50
CA GLN A 299 5.13 -3.97 10.79
C GLN A 299 5.78 -4.19 9.43
N ALA A 300 6.69 -5.16 9.31
CA ALA A 300 7.29 -5.55 8.05
C ALA A 300 6.24 -6.17 7.10
N LEU A 301 5.37 -7.05 7.60
CA LEU A 301 4.25 -7.60 6.81
C LEU A 301 3.26 -6.52 6.36
N GLU A 302 2.96 -5.52 7.18
CA GLU A 302 2.14 -4.37 6.77
C GLU A 302 2.78 -3.58 5.64
N SER A 303 4.07 -3.27 5.77
CA SER A 303 4.83 -2.56 4.74
C SER A 303 4.85 -3.36 3.44
N LEU A 304 5.00 -4.69 3.54
CA LEU A 304 4.93 -5.59 2.39
C LEU A 304 3.55 -5.53 1.72
N VAL A 305 2.46 -5.62 2.48
CA VAL A 305 1.07 -5.55 1.98
C VAL A 305 0.82 -4.26 1.20
N VAL A 306 1.37 -3.13 1.64
CA VAL A 306 1.21 -1.84 0.97
C VAL A 306 1.94 -1.83 -0.38
N ALA A 307 3.18 -2.31 -0.44
CA ALA A 307 3.99 -2.29 -1.66
C ALA A 307 3.64 -3.41 -2.67
N TRP A 308 3.02 -4.50 -2.21
CA TRP A 308 2.82 -5.73 -2.98
C TRP A 308 2.07 -5.56 -4.31
N PRO A 309 0.91 -4.84 -4.37
CA PRO A 309 0.12 -4.75 -5.60
C PRO A 309 0.90 -4.10 -6.74
N THR A 310 1.68 -3.07 -6.43
CA THR A 310 2.50 -2.35 -7.41
C THR A 310 3.73 -3.16 -7.80
N ALA A 311 4.42 -3.76 -6.82
CA ALA A 311 5.66 -4.52 -7.02
C ALA A 311 5.49 -5.74 -7.94
N THR A 312 4.30 -6.35 -7.94
CA THR A 312 3.99 -7.61 -8.65
C THR A 312 3.30 -7.42 -10.00
N SER A 313 3.07 -6.17 -10.44
CA SER A 313 2.30 -5.84 -11.65
C SER A 313 2.93 -6.22 -13.01
N SER A 314 4.16 -6.74 -13.05
CA SER A 314 4.91 -6.90 -14.31
C SER A 314 5.83 -8.12 -14.43
N ASP A 315 6.34 -8.68 -13.32
CA ASP A 315 7.06 -9.95 -13.30
C ASP A 315 7.36 -10.31 -11.83
N ALA A 316 6.46 -11.08 -11.21
CA ALA A 316 6.48 -11.33 -9.77
C ALA A 316 7.23 -12.61 -9.36
N GLY A 317 7.69 -13.41 -10.33
CA GLY A 317 8.04 -14.82 -10.08
C GLY A 317 9.02 -15.02 -8.91
N GLU A 318 10.13 -14.29 -8.89
CA GLU A 318 11.15 -14.45 -7.86
C GLU A 318 10.76 -13.80 -6.52
N LEU A 319 10.16 -12.60 -6.57
CA LEU A 319 9.72 -11.89 -5.36
C LEU A 319 8.58 -12.66 -4.66
N GLN A 320 7.65 -13.23 -5.44
CA GLN A 320 6.57 -14.07 -4.95
C GLN A 320 7.10 -15.35 -4.31
N LYS A 321 8.04 -16.06 -4.96
CA LYS A 321 8.69 -17.23 -4.36
C LYS A 321 9.34 -16.89 -3.02
N ARG A 322 10.07 -15.77 -2.95
CA ARG A 322 10.69 -15.33 -1.69
C ARG A 322 9.64 -15.05 -0.62
N MET A 323 8.58 -14.31 -0.94
CA MET A 323 7.49 -14.05 -0.01
C MET A 323 6.87 -15.33 0.55
N LEU A 324 6.56 -16.30 -0.31
CA LEU A 324 6.02 -17.60 0.11
C LEU A 324 6.99 -18.34 1.02
N SER A 325 8.29 -18.32 0.70
CA SER A 325 9.34 -18.92 1.52
C SER A 325 9.44 -18.27 2.91
N SER A 326 9.45 -16.93 2.98
CA SER A 326 9.49 -16.18 4.24
C SER A 326 8.25 -16.45 5.09
N CYS A 327 7.07 -16.49 4.48
CA CYS A 327 5.81 -16.86 5.14
C CYS A 327 5.86 -18.28 5.70
N ALA A 328 6.29 -19.27 4.90
CA ALA A 328 6.40 -20.66 5.36
C ALA A 328 7.40 -20.81 6.52
N ALA A 329 8.54 -20.12 6.46
CA ALA A 329 9.52 -20.10 7.54
C ALA A 329 8.95 -19.47 8.82
N LEU A 330 8.20 -18.38 8.70
CA LEU A 330 7.55 -17.71 9.83
C LEU A 330 6.47 -18.58 10.47
N GLU A 331 5.68 -19.27 9.66
CA GLU A 331 4.68 -20.24 10.14
C GLU A 331 5.36 -21.39 10.90
N ALA A 332 6.41 -21.98 10.33
CA ALA A 332 7.17 -23.05 10.97
C ALA A 332 7.79 -22.60 12.31
N TRP A 333 8.39 -21.42 12.34
CA TRP A 333 8.93 -20.82 13.56
C TRP A 333 7.83 -20.64 14.62
N THR A 334 6.66 -20.13 14.23
CA THR A 334 5.54 -19.90 15.16
C THR A 334 5.00 -21.22 15.72
N PHE A 335 4.91 -22.27 14.89
CA PHE A 335 4.56 -23.62 15.35
C PHE A 335 5.54 -24.16 16.38
N GLU A 336 6.84 -24.02 16.12
CA GLU A 336 7.87 -24.44 17.06
C GLU A 336 7.82 -23.65 18.37
N ALA A 337 7.61 -22.33 18.28
CA ALA A 337 7.49 -21.46 19.44
C ALA A 337 6.29 -21.81 20.33
N VAL A 338 5.14 -22.16 19.75
CA VAL A 338 3.97 -22.62 20.52
C VAL A 338 4.22 -23.98 21.18
N THR A 339 4.81 -24.92 20.44
CA THR A 339 5.01 -26.30 20.93
C THR A 339 6.10 -26.42 21.98
N LYS A 340 7.24 -25.75 21.79
CA LYS A 340 8.43 -25.89 22.64
C LYS A 340 8.68 -24.69 23.55
N GLY A 341 8.09 -23.53 23.25
CA GLY A 341 8.33 -22.29 24.00
C GLY A 341 7.63 -22.23 25.36
N PRO A 342 7.92 -21.18 26.17
CA PRO A 342 7.26 -20.94 27.45
C PRO A 342 5.75 -20.74 27.29
N VAL A 343 4.93 -21.43 28.11
CA VAL A 343 3.45 -21.34 28.05
C VAL A 343 2.93 -19.90 28.20
N LYS A 344 3.61 -19.07 29.01
CA LYS A 344 3.28 -17.63 29.18
C LYS A 344 3.29 -16.81 27.88
N GLN A 345 3.96 -17.27 26.83
CA GLN A 345 4.05 -16.58 25.53
C GLN A 345 3.00 -17.06 24.52
N VAL A 346 2.35 -18.20 24.76
CA VAL A 346 1.45 -18.85 23.80
C VAL A 346 0.28 -17.94 23.41
N THR A 347 -0.31 -17.19 24.35
CA THR A 347 -1.38 -16.23 24.05
C THR A 347 -0.92 -15.14 23.08
N GLY A 348 0.29 -14.61 23.28
CA GLY A 348 0.88 -13.62 22.38
C GLY A 348 1.13 -14.18 20.98
N LEU A 349 1.56 -15.44 20.88
CA LEU A 349 1.74 -16.14 19.61
C LEU A 349 0.41 -16.39 18.87
N LEU A 350 -0.68 -16.71 19.59
CA LEU A 350 -2.02 -16.82 18.99
C LEU A 350 -2.56 -15.48 18.49
N GLN A 351 -2.26 -14.39 19.19
CA GLN A 351 -2.61 -13.04 18.74
C GLN A 351 -1.82 -12.67 17.49
N PHE A 352 -0.50 -12.90 17.50
CA PHE A 352 0.36 -12.72 16.35
C PHE A 352 -0.14 -13.51 15.14
N ALA A 353 -0.50 -14.79 15.30
CA ALA A 353 -1.02 -15.61 14.22
C ALA A 353 -2.30 -15.02 13.60
N ALA A 354 -3.18 -14.42 14.41
CA ALA A 354 -4.37 -13.73 13.91
C ALA A 354 -4.04 -12.51 13.06
N GLU A 355 -3.06 -11.72 13.51
CA GLU A 355 -2.59 -10.53 12.80
C GLU A 355 -1.86 -10.92 11.51
N TYR A 356 -1.05 -11.98 11.56
CA TYR A 356 -0.41 -12.59 10.41
C TYR A 356 -1.45 -13.03 9.38
N ASP A 357 -2.46 -13.81 9.77
CA ASP A 357 -3.50 -14.32 8.86
C ASP A 357 -4.19 -13.17 8.10
N GLY A 358 -4.53 -12.09 8.80
CA GLY A 358 -5.15 -10.91 8.19
C GLY A 358 -4.27 -10.18 7.16
N ARG A 359 -2.94 -10.31 7.25
CA ARG A 359 -1.97 -9.74 6.28
C ARG A 359 -1.65 -10.74 5.18
N ARG A 360 -1.51 -12.03 5.53
CA ARG A 360 -1.24 -13.14 4.62
C ARG A 360 -2.30 -13.24 3.52
N VAL A 361 -3.59 -13.13 3.88
CA VAL A 361 -4.71 -13.15 2.91
C VAL A 361 -4.67 -11.95 1.94
N LYS A 362 -4.11 -10.80 2.35
CA LYS A 362 -3.95 -9.65 1.45
C LYS A 362 -2.80 -9.84 0.46
N LEU A 363 -1.78 -10.61 0.83
CA LEU A 363 -0.66 -10.97 -0.04
C LEU A 363 -1.02 -12.12 -0.98
N GLU A 364 -1.79 -13.09 -0.49
CA GLU A 364 -2.28 -14.24 -1.26
C GLU A 364 -3.68 -14.64 -0.77
N PRO A 365 -4.75 -14.29 -1.52
CA PRO A 365 -6.13 -14.57 -1.11
C PRO A 365 -6.44 -16.06 -0.86
N GLU A 366 -5.77 -16.96 -1.58
CA GLU A 366 -5.95 -18.42 -1.48
C GLU A 366 -5.51 -18.99 -0.11
N ALA A 367 -4.61 -18.28 0.59
CA ALA A 367 -4.10 -18.67 1.90
C ALA A 367 -5.14 -18.60 3.03
N ALA A 368 -6.35 -18.06 2.78
CA ALA A 368 -7.43 -18.02 3.77
C ALA A 368 -7.83 -19.41 4.28
N SER A 369 -7.69 -20.44 3.44
CA SER A 369 -7.96 -21.83 3.82
C SER A 369 -6.86 -22.47 4.69
N GLU A 370 -5.68 -21.87 4.73
CA GLU A 370 -4.49 -22.37 5.43
C GLU A 370 -4.09 -21.50 6.63
N ALA A 371 -5.03 -20.68 7.12
CA ALA A 371 -4.84 -19.75 8.23
C ALA A 371 -4.11 -20.39 9.42
N LEU A 372 -3.07 -19.69 9.90
CA LEU A 372 -2.13 -20.16 10.91
C LEU A 372 -2.80 -20.29 12.28
N ARG A 373 -3.61 -19.30 12.70
CA ARG A 373 -4.22 -19.32 14.04
C ARG A 373 -5.09 -20.56 14.29
N PRO A 374 -6.03 -20.93 13.38
CA PRO A 374 -6.78 -22.18 13.53
C PRO A 374 -5.91 -23.43 13.63
N ARG A 375 -4.81 -23.50 12.87
CA ARG A 375 -3.90 -24.66 12.90
C ARG A 375 -3.10 -24.74 14.21
N LEU A 376 -2.78 -23.60 14.83
CA LEU A 376 -2.09 -23.53 16.14
C LEU A 376 -3.02 -23.74 17.34
N ALA A 377 -4.31 -23.42 17.21
CA ALA A 377 -5.28 -23.37 18.31
C ALA A 377 -5.30 -24.62 19.19
N SER A 378 -5.32 -25.81 18.57
CA SER A 378 -5.37 -27.08 19.29
C SER A 378 -4.10 -27.36 20.08
N GLU A 379 -2.94 -26.99 19.53
CA GLU A 379 -1.67 -27.22 20.18
C GLU A 379 -1.46 -26.22 21.32
N ALA A 380 -1.83 -24.95 21.12
CA ALA A 380 -1.86 -23.95 22.17
C ALA A 380 -2.76 -24.36 23.34
N ALA A 381 -3.97 -24.86 23.05
CA ALA A 381 -4.88 -25.39 24.06
C ALA A 381 -4.24 -26.54 24.87
N LYS A 382 -3.59 -27.50 24.21
CA LYS A 382 -2.86 -28.57 24.91
C LYS A 382 -1.77 -28.04 25.83
N ARG A 383 -1.02 -26.99 25.44
CA ARG A 383 0.01 -26.38 26.28
C ARG A 383 -0.57 -25.75 27.54
N PHE A 384 -1.69 -25.03 27.42
CA PHE A 384 -2.41 -24.48 28.57
C PHE A 384 -2.98 -25.60 29.46
N LEU A 385 -3.57 -26.63 28.86
CA LEU A 385 -4.12 -27.77 29.61
C LEU A 385 -3.03 -28.57 30.33
N GLN A 386 -1.85 -28.73 29.75
CA GLN A 386 -0.69 -29.32 30.43
C GLN A 386 -0.28 -28.50 31.66
N GLN A 387 -0.32 -27.17 31.58
CA GLN A 387 -0.04 -26.30 32.73
C GLN A 387 -1.11 -26.43 33.82
N ALA A 388 -2.39 -26.52 33.44
CA ALA A 388 -3.49 -26.80 34.36
C ALA A 388 -3.32 -28.17 35.05
N ASP A 389 -3.03 -29.22 34.28
CA ASP A 389 -2.80 -30.59 34.76
C ASP A 389 -1.62 -30.64 35.76
N GLN A 390 -0.54 -29.92 35.48
CA GLN A 390 0.61 -29.79 36.38
C GLN A 390 0.26 -29.09 37.70
N GLU A 391 -0.63 -28.09 37.69
CA GLU A 391 -1.10 -27.47 38.93
C GLU A 391 -2.03 -28.41 39.71
N LEU A 392 -2.92 -29.16 39.03
CA LEU A 392 -3.81 -30.14 39.66
C LEU A 392 -3.04 -31.32 40.29
N ALA A 393 -1.94 -31.75 39.68
CA ALA A 393 -1.10 -32.84 40.20
C ALA A 393 -0.38 -32.48 41.51
N LYS A 394 -0.37 -31.20 41.91
CA LYS A 394 0.29 -30.77 43.16
C LYS A 394 -0.53 -31.17 44.38
N THR A 395 0.12 -31.93 45.27
CA THR A 395 -0.45 -32.32 46.56
C THR A 395 -0.48 -31.17 47.56
N SER A 396 0.45 -30.21 47.45
CA SER A 396 0.49 -28.96 48.22
C SER A 396 0.99 -27.78 47.36
N GLY A 397 0.64 -26.55 47.74
CA GLY A 397 1.11 -25.34 47.04
C GLY A 397 0.53 -25.13 45.62
N MET A 398 -0.64 -25.70 45.33
CA MET A 398 -1.37 -25.48 44.08
C MET A 398 -1.71 -23.99 43.91
N ARG A 399 -1.45 -23.44 42.71
CA ARG A 399 -1.82 -22.06 42.37
C ARG A 399 -3.16 -22.03 41.65
N ALA A 400 -4.25 -21.88 42.41
CA ALA A 400 -5.60 -21.86 41.87
C ALA A 400 -5.79 -20.82 40.76
N ASN A 401 -5.26 -19.60 40.91
CA ASN A 401 -5.37 -18.58 39.86
C ASN A 401 -4.70 -19.02 38.55
N LEU A 402 -3.53 -19.65 38.62
CA LEU A 402 -2.82 -20.13 37.43
C LEU A 402 -3.56 -21.28 36.75
N LEU A 403 -4.14 -22.21 37.54
CA LEU A 403 -5.02 -23.25 37.02
C LEU A 403 -6.19 -22.64 36.24
N LEU A 404 -6.89 -21.68 36.84
CA LEU A 404 -8.04 -21.03 36.22
C LEU A 404 -7.64 -20.22 34.98
N GLU A 405 -6.55 -19.45 35.03
CA GLU A 405 -6.01 -18.71 33.87
C GLU A 405 -5.66 -19.66 32.73
N SER A 406 -5.06 -20.82 33.03
CA SER A 406 -4.74 -21.84 32.04
C SER A 406 -6.01 -22.44 31.41
N LEU A 407 -7.03 -22.72 32.21
CA LEU A 407 -8.33 -23.20 31.72
C LEU A 407 -9.02 -22.16 30.82
N LYS A 408 -9.03 -20.88 31.23
CA LYS A 408 -9.58 -19.78 30.44
C LYS A 408 -8.82 -19.59 29.12
N ALA A 409 -7.49 -19.68 29.14
CA ALA A 409 -6.66 -19.58 27.95
C ALA A 409 -6.88 -20.77 27.00
N ALA A 410 -7.03 -22.00 27.52
CA ALA A 410 -7.38 -23.17 26.72
C ALA A 410 -8.76 -22.99 26.06
N ALA A 411 -9.76 -22.54 26.81
CA ALA A 411 -11.11 -22.29 26.30
C ALA A 411 -11.13 -21.21 25.19
N ALA A 412 -10.35 -20.14 25.37
CA ALA A 412 -10.22 -19.10 24.36
C ALA A 412 -9.51 -19.59 23.09
N ALA A 413 -8.60 -20.56 23.20
CA ALA A 413 -7.94 -21.16 22.05
C ALA A 413 -8.86 -22.10 21.26
N ILE A 414 -9.70 -22.89 21.94
CA ILE A 414 -10.62 -23.86 21.33
C ILE A 414 -12.09 -23.68 21.79
N PRO A 415 -12.76 -22.56 21.44
CA PRO A 415 -14.12 -22.26 21.90
C PRO A 415 -15.17 -23.21 21.29
N GLY A 416 -16.28 -23.37 22.00
CA GLY A 416 -17.44 -24.17 21.57
C GLY A 416 -17.05 -25.60 21.26
N GLU A 417 -17.38 -26.06 20.04
CA GLU A 417 -17.00 -27.38 19.51
C GLU A 417 -15.68 -27.42 18.69
N SER A 418 -14.88 -26.36 18.71
CA SER A 418 -13.63 -26.29 17.93
C SER A 418 -12.44 -27.07 18.53
N GLY A 419 -11.38 -27.25 17.74
CA GLY A 419 -10.15 -27.93 18.14
C GLY A 419 -10.15 -29.44 17.87
N SER A 420 -8.95 -30.02 17.91
CA SER A 420 -8.73 -31.44 17.64
C SER A 420 -9.42 -32.34 18.68
N PRO A 421 -9.85 -33.56 18.32
CA PRO A 421 -10.40 -34.55 19.25
C PRO A 421 -9.50 -34.80 20.47
N GLU A 422 -8.19 -34.79 20.26
CA GLU A 422 -7.20 -35.02 21.33
C GLU A 422 -7.20 -33.86 22.33
N ALA A 423 -7.18 -32.61 21.85
CA ALA A 423 -7.24 -31.42 22.71
C ALA A 423 -8.55 -31.39 23.52
N ARG A 424 -9.67 -31.76 22.90
CA ARG A 424 -10.98 -31.88 23.58
C ARG A 424 -10.99 -32.94 24.66
N THR A 425 -10.42 -34.11 24.37
CA THR A 425 -10.31 -35.20 25.34
C THR A 425 -9.51 -34.76 26.57
N VAL A 426 -8.40 -34.06 26.36
CA VAL A 426 -7.58 -33.50 27.46
C VAL A 426 -8.36 -32.43 28.23
N LEU A 427 -9.07 -31.53 27.55
CA LEU A 427 -9.89 -30.50 28.18
C LEU A 427 -10.93 -31.11 29.13
N LEU A 428 -11.72 -32.08 28.65
CA LEU A 428 -12.74 -32.76 29.46
C LEU A 428 -12.13 -33.45 30.68
N ARG A 429 -11.00 -34.12 30.51
CA ARG A 429 -10.27 -34.78 31.61
C ARG A 429 -9.79 -33.77 32.66
N VAL A 430 -9.18 -32.66 32.23
CA VAL A 430 -8.67 -31.62 33.15
C VAL A 430 -9.83 -30.91 33.86
N MET A 431 -10.95 -30.67 33.17
CA MET A 431 -12.16 -30.11 33.78
C MET A 431 -12.76 -31.05 34.84
N ALA A 432 -12.87 -32.35 34.54
CA ALA A 432 -13.32 -33.34 35.52
C ALA A 432 -12.41 -33.40 36.74
N ALA A 433 -11.08 -33.44 36.54
CA ALA A 433 -10.12 -33.41 37.64
C ALA A 433 -10.19 -32.10 38.45
N THR A 434 -10.48 -30.96 37.80
CA THR A 434 -10.72 -29.69 38.48
C THR A 434 -11.97 -29.76 39.35
N GLN A 435 -13.06 -30.32 38.83
CA GLN A 435 -14.30 -30.53 39.55
C GLN A 435 -14.09 -31.43 40.78
N ASP A 436 -13.45 -32.59 40.61
CA ASP A 436 -13.17 -33.52 41.71
C ASP A 436 -12.34 -32.85 42.81
N ARG A 437 -11.27 -32.13 42.42
CA ARG A 437 -10.39 -31.44 43.37
C ARG A 437 -11.10 -30.31 44.11
N LEU A 438 -11.96 -29.55 43.42
CA LEU A 438 -12.70 -28.46 44.02
C LEU A 438 -13.78 -28.98 44.97
N LEU A 439 -14.52 -30.03 44.58
CA LEU A 439 -15.53 -30.67 45.42
C LEU A 439 -14.92 -31.31 46.68
N ALA A 440 -13.75 -31.95 46.55
CA ALA A 440 -13.01 -32.47 47.70
C ALA A 440 -12.58 -31.32 48.64
N SER A 441 -11.97 -30.26 48.10
CA SER A 441 -11.58 -29.10 48.94
C SER A 441 -12.79 -28.39 49.54
N PHE A 442 -13.96 -28.46 48.90
CA PHE A 442 -15.19 -27.91 49.44
C PHE A 442 -15.73 -28.77 50.58
N ALA A 443 -15.77 -30.09 50.41
CA ALA A 443 -16.13 -31.03 51.48
C ALA A 443 -15.22 -30.84 52.71
N ASP A 444 -13.90 -30.71 52.52
CA ASP A 444 -12.95 -30.42 53.61
C ASP A 444 -13.26 -29.11 54.34
N VAL A 445 -13.73 -28.08 53.62
CA VAL A 445 -14.14 -26.80 54.22
C VAL A 445 -15.43 -26.94 55.01
N LEU A 446 -16.37 -27.76 54.52
CA LEU A 446 -17.64 -28.02 55.17
C LEU A 446 -17.49 -28.81 56.48
N THR A 447 -16.51 -29.72 56.56
CA THR A 447 -16.26 -30.57 57.74
C THR A 447 -15.15 -30.06 58.65
N ALA A 448 -14.55 -28.90 58.36
CA ALA A 448 -13.47 -28.35 59.18
C ALA A 448 -13.95 -27.90 60.58
N ASP A 449 -13.06 -28.03 61.56
CA ASP A 449 -13.22 -27.49 62.91
C ASP A 449 -13.22 -25.95 62.86
N GLY A 450 -14.42 -25.35 62.87
CA GLY A 450 -14.62 -23.90 62.76
C GLY A 450 -15.05 -23.42 61.37
N GLU A 451 -15.80 -22.32 61.33
CA GLU A 451 -16.39 -21.80 60.10
C GLU A 451 -15.35 -21.05 59.27
N ASN A 452 -15.11 -21.51 58.04
CA ASN A 452 -14.15 -20.89 57.12
C ASN A 452 -14.85 -20.27 55.90
N GLU A 453 -15.75 -19.33 56.16
CA GLU A 453 -16.56 -18.66 55.12
C GLU A 453 -15.69 -18.04 54.03
N LYS A 454 -14.52 -17.52 54.40
CA LYS A 454 -13.62 -16.87 53.45
C LYS A 454 -13.11 -17.85 52.40
N LYS A 455 -12.74 -19.07 52.80
CA LYS A 455 -12.33 -20.14 51.88
C LYS A 455 -13.52 -20.69 51.10
N GLU A 456 -14.69 -20.82 51.74
CA GLU A 456 -15.94 -21.22 51.08
C GLU A 456 -16.29 -20.27 49.91
N VAL A 457 -16.28 -18.96 50.15
CA VAL A 457 -16.53 -17.92 49.13
C VAL A 457 -15.47 -17.93 48.02
N MET A 458 -14.20 -18.18 48.35
CA MET A 458 -13.14 -18.29 47.33
C MET A 458 -13.37 -19.50 46.41
N LEU A 459 -13.78 -20.65 46.95
CA LEU A 459 -14.09 -21.85 46.16
C LEU A 459 -15.32 -21.62 45.27
N LEU A 460 -16.34 -20.93 45.77
CA LEU A 460 -17.52 -20.57 44.96
C LEU A 460 -17.17 -19.64 43.79
N LYS A 461 -16.36 -18.60 44.02
CA LYS A 461 -15.88 -17.71 42.94
C LYS A 461 -15.04 -18.44 41.90
N PHE A 462 -14.24 -19.42 42.35
CA PHE A 462 -13.50 -20.29 41.44
C PHE A 462 -14.49 -21.14 40.61
N ALA A 463 -15.50 -21.73 41.24
CA ALA A 463 -16.53 -22.52 40.55
C ALA A 463 -17.27 -21.70 39.50
N GLU A 464 -17.71 -20.48 39.84
CA GLU A 464 -18.34 -19.55 38.88
C GLU A 464 -17.45 -19.31 37.66
N SER A 465 -16.14 -19.11 37.88
CA SER A 465 -15.18 -18.90 36.79
C SER A 465 -14.88 -20.17 35.99
N ALA A 466 -14.95 -21.35 36.61
CA ALA A 466 -14.83 -22.64 35.93
C ALA A 466 -16.09 -22.95 35.10
N ASP A 467 -17.27 -22.53 35.56
CA ASP A 467 -18.54 -22.65 34.84
C ASP A 467 -18.54 -21.76 33.59
N GLU A 468 -17.93 -20.57 33.65
CA GLU A 468 -17.68 -19.75 32.45
C GLU A 468 -16.84 -20.51 31.41
N VAL A 469 -15.80 -21.24 31.85
CA VAL A 469 -14.97 -22.07 30.98
C VAL A 469 -15.78 -23.24 30.40
N GLN A 470 -16.54 -23.94 31.24
CA GLN A 470 -17.41 -25.05 30.82
C GLN A 470 -18.38 -24.59 29.73
N LYS A 471 -19.02 -23.43 29.93
CA LYS A 471 -19.92 -22.81 28.97
C LYS A 471 -19.22 -22.38 27.69
N ALA A 472 -18.05 -21.75 27.79
CA ALA A 472 -17.27 -21.30 26.64
C ALA A 472 -16.83 -22.47 25.73
N CYS A 473 -16.67 -23.66 26.31
CA CYS A 473 -16.26 -24.88 25.60
C CYS A 473 -17.42 -25.83 25.26
N SER A 474 -18.68 -25.42 25.47
CA SER A 474 -19.87 -26.26 25.24
C SER A 474 -19.77 -27.64 25.90
N ILE A 475 -19.26 -27.70 27.14
CA ILE A 475 -19.15 -28.96 27.90
C ILE A 475 -20.47 -29.22 28.61
N ASP A 476 -21.14 -30.31 28.22
CA ASP A 476 -22.38 -30.76 28.84
C ASP A 476 -22.16 -31.22 30.28
N GLY A 477 -23.12 -30.93 31.16
CA GLY A 477 -23.11 -31.36 32.56
C GLY A 477 -23.73 -30.36 33.51
N MET A 478 -23.82 -30.75 34.78
CA MET A 478 -24.17 -29.85 35.87
C MET A 478 -23.06 -28.82 36.07
N SER A 479 -23.41 -27.57 36.36
CA SER A 479 -22.42 -26.54 36.71
C SER A 479 -21.71 -26.89 38.02
N LEU A 480 -20.46 -26.48 38.17
CA LEU A 480 -19.67 -26.73 39.37
C LEU A 480 -20.28 -26.05 40.59
N VAL A 481 -20.89 -24.87 40.43
CA VAL A 481 -21.66 -24.22 41.49
C VAL A 481 -22.86 -25.08 41.94
N GLU A 482 -23.61 -25.66 41.00
CA GLU A 482 -24.70 -26.59 41.34
C GLU A 482 -24.17 -27.87 41.97
N ALA A 483 -23.06 -28.42 41.49
CA ALA A 483 -22.42 -29.60 42.08
C ALA A 483 -21.95 -29.33 43.51
N MET A 484 -21.45 -28.12 43.82
CA MET A 484 -21.12 -27.73 45.19
C MET A 484 -22.37 -27.60 46.07
N LYS A 485 -23.49 -27.09 45.54
CA LYS A 485 -24.77 -27.07 46.28
C LYS A 485 -25.24 -28.50 46.60
N GLN A 486 -25.17 -29.40 45.63
CA GLN A 486 -25.50 -30.82 45.82
C GLN A 486 -24.57 -31.47 46.84
N LYS A 487 -23.25 -31.19 46.76
CA LYS A 487 -22.27 -31.69 47.73
C LYS A 487 -22.60 -31.26 49.16
N ARG A 488 -23.10 -30.04 49.36
CA ARG A 488 -23.55 -29.56 50.68
C ARG A 488 -24.71 -30.41 51.23
N VAL A 489 -25.66 -30.77 50.38
CA VAL A 489 -26.77 -31.66 50.76
C VAL A 489 -26.23 -33.04 51.14
N GLU A 490 -25.40 -33.65 50.29
CA GLU A 490 -24.77 -34.95 50.54
C GLU A 490 -23.99 -34.97 51.86
N MET A 491 -23.17 -33.94 52.13
CA MET A 491 -22.43 -33.85 53.40
C MET A 491 -23.36 -33.70 54.61
N THR A 492 -24.50 -33.04 54.45
CA THR A 492 -25.51 -32.95 55.51
C THR A 492 -26.10 -34.33 55.81
N GLU A 493 -26.44 -35.09 54.78
CA GLU A 493 -26.95 -36.46 54.93
C GLU A 493 -25.90 -37.39 55.56
N GLU A 494 -24.65 -37.31 55.10
CA GLU A 494 -23.55 -38.13 55.61
C GLU A 494 -23.30 -37.84 57.09
N LEU A 495 -23.25 -36.56 57.49
CA LEU A 495 -23.10 -36.18 58.90
C LEU A 495 -24.31 -36.57 59.74
N THR A 496 -25.53 -36.45 59.20
CA THR A 496 -26.75 -36.89 59.89
C THR A 496 -26.71 -38.39 60.17
N SER A 497 -26.36 -39.21 59.16
CA SER A 497 -26.22 -40.66 59.31
C SER A 497 -25.09 -41.04 60.28
N ARG A 498 -23.92 -40.41 60.14
CA ARG A 498 -22.76 -40.67 60.99
C ARG A 498 -23.05 -40.34 62.46
N LEU A 499 -23.72 -39.23 62.73
CA LEU A 499 -24.15 -38.87 64.08
C LEU A 499 -25.18 -39.86 64.61
N ASP A 500 -26.16 -40.28 63.81
CA ASP A 500 -27.16 -41.25 64.26
C ASP A 500 -26.56 -42.62 64.63
N ASP A 501 -25.55 -43.05 63.86
CA ASP A 501 -24.76 -44.27 64.11
C ASP A 501 -23.91 -44.12 65.38
N GLN A 502 -23.20 -43.00 65.54
CA GLN A 502 -22.40 -42.69 66.74
C GLN A 502 -23.30 -42.68 67.99
N LEU A 503 -24.46 -42.02 67.92
CA LEU A 503 -25.39 -41.94 69.05
C LEU A 503 -25.97 -43.30 69.45
N SER A 504 -26.04 -44.24 68.51
CA SER A 504 -26.48 -45.60 68.78
C SER A 504 -25.36 -46.46 69.42
N ALA A 505 -24.09 -46.08 69.25
CA ALA A 505 -22.92 -46.72 69.86
C ALA A 505 -22.42 -46.04 71.15
N GLY A 506 -22.88 -44.81 71.43
CA GLY A 506 -22.45 -43.95 72.55
C GLY A 506 -21.75 -42.67 72.06
N LEU A 507 -21.95 -41.56 72.78
CA LEU A 507 -21.41 -40.24 72.40
C LEU A 507 -19.88 -40.26 72.19
N SER A 508 -19.44 -39.93 70.98
CA SER A 508 -18.01 -39.95 70.62
C SER A 508 -17.49 -38.71 69.90
N SER A 509 -18.33 -37.85 69.30
CA SER A 509 -17.86 -36.66 68.56
C SER A 509 -18.87 -35.51 68.61
N VAL A 510 -18.41 -34.35 69.06
CA VAL A 510 -19.19 -33.12 69.20
C VAL A 510 -19.02 -32.19 67.98
N THR A 511 -17.92 -32.37 67.25
CA THR A 511 -17.56 -31.60 66.06
C THR A 511 -18.53 -31.85 64.92
N ASP A 512 -19.00 -33.09 64.76
CA ASP A 512 -19.96 -33.48 63.74
C ASP A 512 -21.32 -32.75 63.93
N LEU A 513 -21.79 -32.57 65.18
CA LEU A 513 -23.03 -31.83 65.48
C LEU A 513 -22.90 -30.35 65.12
N CYS A 514 -21.78 -29.73 65.49
CA CYS A 514 -21.48 -28.34 65.15
C CYS A 514 -21.31 -28.13 63.63
N ALA A 515 -20.74 -29.10 62.91
CA ALA A 515 -20.67 -29.07 61.45
C ALA A 515 -22.07 -29.21 60.80
N LEU A 516 -22.90 -30.13 61.30
CA LEU A 516 -24.26 -30.35 60.83
C LEU A 516 -25.13 -29.08 60.98
N ALA A 517 -25.10 -28.42 62.14
CA ALA A 517 -25.84 -27.19 62.38
C ALA A 517 -25.44 -26.06 61.41
N ARG A 518 -24.13 -25.89 61.14
CA ARG A 518 -23.61 -24.91 60.19
C ARG A 518 -24.06 -25.20 58.75
N LEU A 519 -24.06 -26.46 58.35
CA LEU A 519 -24.54 -26.87 57.03
C LEU A 519 -26.02 -26.60 56.84
N CYS A 520 -26.85 -26.99 57.82
CA CYS A 520 -28.29 -26.82 57.79
C CYS A 520 -28.71 -25.34 57.66
N LYS A 521 -27.97 -24.41 58.28
CA LYS A 521 -28.19 -22.96 58.12
C LYS A 521 -28.07 -22.47 56.67
N LYS A 522 -27.24 -23.12 55.87
CA LYS A 522 -26.92 -22.72 54.49
C LYS A 522 -27.60 -23.61 53.44
N LEU A 523 -28.50 -24.51 53.85
CA LEU A 523 -29.31 -25.30 52.93
C LEU A 523 -30.40 -24.44 52.26
N PRO A 524 -30.78 -24.74 51.01
CA PRO A 524 -31.94 -24.12 50.39
C PRO A 524 -33.21 -24.36 51.22
N SER A 525 -34.12 -23.39 51.24
CA SER A 525 -35.39 -23.49 51.97
C SER A 525 -36.31 -24.61 51.47
N THR A 526 -36.02 -25.18 50.29
CA THR A 526 -36.70 -26.36 49.73
C THR A 526 -36.28 -27.66 50.42
N GLU A 527 -35.11 -27.71 51.06
CA GLU A 527 -34.53 -28.91 51.69
C GLU A 527 -35.04 -29.16 53.13
N THR A 528 -36.34 -28.91 53.37
CA THR A 528 -36.97 -29.02 54.70
C THR A 528 -36.87 -30.42 55.31
N GLN A 529 -36.77 -31.48 54.48
CA GLN A 529 -36.64 -32.85 54.95
C GLN A 529 -35.26 -33.12 55.56
N HIS A 530 -34.19 -32.59 54.98
CA HIS A 530 -32.84 -32.72 55.53
C HIS A 530 -32.73 -31.97 56.87
N PHE A 531 -33.33 -30.77 56.97
CA PHE A 531 -33.39 -30.04 58.23
C PHE A 531 -34.13 -30.81 59.34
N ARG A 532 -35.29 -31.41 59.02
CA ARG A 532 -36.04 -32.23 59.98
C ARG A 532 -35.24 -33.45 60.47
N SER A 533 -34.52 -34.09 59.55
CA SER A 533 -33.69 -35.26 59.88
C SER A 533 -32.51 -34.87 60.77
N ALA A 534 -31.83 -33.77 60.45
CA ALA A 534 -30.77 -33.20 61.27
C ALA A 534 -31.27 -32.79 62.67
N ALA A 535 -32.44 -32.14 62.75
CA ALA A 535 -33.06 -31.76 64.02
C ALA A 535 -33.43 -32.99 64.88
N ALA A 536 -33.92 -34.07 64.26
CA ALA A 536 -34.21 -35.31 64.96
C ALA A 536 -32.95 -35.97 65.55
N VAL A 537 -31.85 -35.99 64.79
CA VAL A 537 -30.56 -36.52 65.25
C VAL A 537 -29.94 -35.62 66.34
N ALA A 538 -30.08 -34.29 66.23
CA ALA A 538 -29.65 -33.35 67.27
C ALA A 538 -30.44 -33.51 68.57
N GLU A 539 -31.75 -33.75 68.49
CA GLU A 539 -32.58 -34.03 69.66
C GLU A 539 -32.20 -35.39 70.29
N LYS A 540 -31.92 -36.41 69.47
CA LYS A 540 -31.36 -37.69 69.93
C LYS A 540 -30.00 -37.48 70.62
N PHE A 541 -29.13 -36.63 70.07
CA PHE A 541 -27.86 -36.26 70.68
C PHE A 541 -28.06 -35.68 72.08
N ARG A 542 -28.97 -34.70 72.21
CA ARG A 542 -29.32 -34.07 73.49
C ARG A 542 -29.78 -35.09 74.53
N GLN A 543 -30.66 -36.03 74.12
CA GLN A 543 -31.19 -37.07 75.01
C GLN A 543 -30.11 -38.04 75.48
N VAL A 544 -29.26 -38.53 74.55
CA VAL A 544 -28.17 -39.44 74.89
C VAL A 544 -27.19 -38.73 75.84
N ALA A 545 -26.87 -37.46 75.58
CA ALA A 545 -25.94 -36.68 76.40
C ALA A 545 -26.49 -36.42 77.81
N ALA A 546 -27.78 -36.17 77.95
CA ALA A 546 -28.42 -36.04 79.26
C ALA A 546 -28.46 -37.37 80.06
N SER A 547 -28.42 -38.51 79.38
CA SER A 547 -28.57 -39.84 80.00
C SER A 547 -27.25 -40.52 80.40
N GLN A 548 -26.11 -40.02 79.94
CA GLN A 548 -24.81 -40.59 80.30
C GLN A 548 -24.39 -40.18 81.74
N PRO A 549 -23.70 -41.04 82.51
CA PRO A 549 -23.28 -40.74 83.88
C PRO A 549 -22.02 -39.88 83.98
N SER A 550 -21.28 -39.70 82.87
CA SER A 550 -20.14 -38.78 82.75
C SER A 550 -20.05 -38.33 81.30
N VAL A 551 -19.98 -37.02 81.07
CA VAL A 551 -19.88 -36.44 79.72
C VAL A 551 -18.41 -36.48 79.26
N ALA A 552 -18.16 -36.80 77.98
CA ALA A 552 -16.82 -36.74 77.41
C ALA A 552 -16.20 -35.33 77.58
N GLU A 553 -14.91 -35.27 77.93
CA GLU A 553 -14.16 -34.02 78.20
C GLU A 553 -14.19 -33.04 77.01
N GLU A 554 -14.26 -33.55 75.78
CA GLU A 554 -14.41 -32.78 74.54
C GLU A 554 -15.75 -32.00 74.47
N THR A 555 -16.84 -32.58 74.96
CA THR A 555 -18.16 -31.91 75.02
C THR A 555 -18.17 -30.78 76.04
N LEU A 556 -17.43 -30.94 77.14
CA LEU A 556 -17.28 -29.91 78.16
C LEU A 556 -16.38 -28.76 77.69
N GLN A 557 -15.30 -29.06 76.94
CA GLN A 557 -14.43 -28.04 76.34
C GLN A 557 -15.13 -27.25 75.21
N GLY A 558 -16.08 -27.87 74.49
CA GLY A 558 -16.82 -27.26 73.37
C GLY A 558 -18.25 -26.82 73.68
N ILE A 559 -18.68 -26.77 74.94
CA ILE A 559 -20.11 -26.74 75.35
C ILE A 559 -20.92 -25.59 74.74
N GLU A 560 -20.32 -24.40 74.58
CA GLU A 560 -21.00 -23.24 73.97
C GLU A 560 -21.30 -23.49 72.47
N GLY A 561 -20.40 -24.18 71.76
CA GLY A 561 -20.63 -24.58 70.37
C GLY A 561 -21.75 -25.61 70.24
N VAL A 562 -21.85 -26.54 71.20
CA VAL A 562 -22.93 -27.54 71.27
C VAL A 562 -24.28 -26.90 71.50
N LEU A 563 -24.36 -25.99 72.46
CA LEU A 563 -25.59 -25.27 72.77
C LEU A 563 -26.06 -24.46 71.57
N GLN A 564 -25.15 -23.75 70.91
CA GLN A 564 -25.47 -23.01 69.69
C GLN A 564 -25.93 -23.95 68.57
N ALA A 565 -25.27 -25.08 68.35
CA ALA A 565 -25.64 -26.05 67.32
C ALA A 565 -27.03 -26.68 67.57
N LEU A 566 -27.34 -27.02 68.83
CA LEU A 566 -28.66 -27.51 69.23
C LEU A 566 -29.74 -26.45 69.00
N GLN A 567 -29.45 -25.19 69.36
CA GLN A 567 -30.39 -24.08 69.14
C GLN A 567 -30.61 -23.81 67.66
N ASP A 568 -29.55 -23.85 66.84
CA ASP A 568 -29.61 -23.67 65.39
C ASP A 568 -30.44 -24.76 64.70
N LEU A 569 -30.47 -25.97 65.26
CA LEU A 569 -31.27 -27.11 64.81
C LEU A 569 -32.65 -27.18 65.49
N GLY A 570 -33.02 -26.18 66.29
CA GLY A 570 -34.35 -26.07 66.91
C GLY A 570 -34.57 -26.96 68.13
N CYS A 571 -33.51 -27.47 68.76
CA CYS A 571 -33.59 -28.26 69.98
C CYS A 571 -33.64 -27.36 71.23
N ALA A 572 -34.28 -27.83 72.30
CA ALA A 572 -34.38 -27.10 73.55
C ALA A 572 -33.07 -27.17 74.35
N THR A 573 -32.50 -26.02 74.73
CA THR A 573 -31.22 -25.93 75.45
C THR A 573 -31.35 -25.52 76.92
N ASP A 574 -32.56 -25.17 77.38
CA ASP A 574 -32.81 -24.66 78.73
C ASP A 574 -32.46 -25.70 79.80
N GLY A 575 -31.60 -25.32 80.75
CA GLY A 575 -31.12 -26.20 81.83
C GLY A 575 -30.18 -27.33 81.40
N PHE A 576 -29.93 -27.51 80.09
CA PHE A 576 -29.08 -28.57 79.56
C PHE A 576 -27.60 -28.36 79.91
N ARG A 577 -27.15 -27.10 79.91
CA ARG A 577 -25.80 -26.71 80.35
C ARG A 577 -25.55 -27.12 81.81
N ASP A 578 -26.46 -26.75 82.69
CA ASP A 578 -26.33 -26.99 84.13
C ASP A 578 -26.35 -28.50 84.43
N HIS A 579 -27.16 -29.25 83.68
CA HIS A 579 -27.21 -30.72 83.75
C HIS A 579 -25.88 -31.37 83.35
N LEU A 580 -25.29 -30.99 82.21
CA LEU A 580 -24.02 -31.56 81.73
C LEU A 580 -22.82 -31.20 82.62
N VAL A 581 -22.83 -30.04 83.28
CA VAL A 581 -21.75 -29.61 84.20
C VAL A 581 -21.89 -30.24 85.60
N SER A 582 -23.07 -30.75 85.94
CA SER A 582 -23.36 -31.37 87.25
C SER A 582 -23.07 -32.88 87.33
N GLN A 583 -22.84 -33.52 86.18
CA GLN A 583 -22.40 -34.91 86.04
C GLN A 583 -20.88 -34.98 86.10
#